data_AF-A0A526P0Q6-F1
#
_entry.id   AF-A0A526P0Q6-F1
#
_cell.length_a   1.000
_cell.length_b   1.000
_cell.length_c   1.000
_cell.angle_alpha   90.00
_cell.angle_beta   90.00
_cell.angle_gamma   90.00
#
_symmetry.space_group_name_H-M   'P 1'
#
loop_
_entity.id
_entity.type
_entity.pdbx_description
1 polymer ?
#
loop_
_entity_poly.entity_id
_entity_poly.type
_entity_poly.pdbx_seq_one_letter_code
_entity_poly.pdbx_strand_id
1 'polypeptide(L)' 'CGECDQCKRRNFSVCERTNRNKNIADKAFGHTTAGLFGYTHLTGGYPGGQAEYVRVPFADATHIKVPVGLSDEQ' A
#
# COMPACT_ATOMS: atom_id res chain seq x y z
N CYS A 1 6.99 -1.08 0.50
CA CYS A 1 8.19 -0.28 0.87
C CYS A 1 9.41 -0.59 0.03
N GLY A 2 9.41 -1.65 -0.80
CA GLY A 2 10.56 -2.01 -1.64
C GLY A 2 11.70 -2.73 -0.89
N GLU A 3 11.77 -2.63 0.43
CA GLU A 3 12.98 -3.01 1.18
C GLU A 3 12.82 -4.14 2.21
N CYS A 4 11.61 -4.38 2.73
CA CYS A 4 11.38 -5.47 3.69
C CYS A 4 11.46 -6.85 3.03
N ASP A 5 11.62 -7.90 3.82
CA ASP A 5 11.78 -9.27 3.32
C ASP A 5 10.58 -9.71 2.47
N GLN A 6 9.37 -9.33 2.87
CA GLN A 6 8.17 -9.59 2.06
C GLN A 6 8.21 -8.86 0.73
N CYS A 7 8.62 -7.58 0.70
CA CYS A 7 8.78 -6.84 -0.56
C CYS A 7 9.87 -7.45 -1.47
N LYS A 8 11.01 -7.87 -0.90
CA LYS A 8 12.10 -8.52 -1.66
C LYS A 8 11.65 -9.86 -2.27
N ARG A 9 10.77 -10.58 -1.57
CA ARG A 9 10.11 -11.81 -2.06
C ARG A 9 8.91 -11.55 -2.98
N ARG A 10 8.59 -10.29 -3.27
CA ARG A 10 7.42 -9.84 -4.05
C ARG A 10 6.05 -10.12 -3.39
N ASN A 11 6.04 -10.39 -2.09
CA ASN A 11 4.82 -10.50 -1.27
C ASN A 11 4.33 -9.11 -0.83
N PHE A 12 3.93 -8.27 -1.79
CA PHE A 12 3.64 -6.86 -1.51
C PHE A 12 2.42 -6.63 -0.60
N SER A 13 1.43 -7.52 -0.63
CA SER A 13 0.21 -7.47 0.19
C SER A 13 0.47 -7.62 1.69
N VAL A 14 1.64 -8.14 2.07
CA VAL A 14 2.07 -8.34 3.48
C VAL A 14 3.34 -7.54 3.79
N CYS A 15 3.51 -6.38 3.14
CA CYS A 15 4.63 -5.49 3.44
C CYS A 15 4.69 -5.09 4.92
N GLU A 16 5.84 -5.33 5.55
CA GLU A 16 6.02 -5.17 7.00
C GLU A 16 6.18 -3.70 7.47
N ARG A 17 6.30 -2.76 6.53
CA ARG A 17 6.61 -1.34 6.83
C ARG A 17 5.54 -0.34 6.39
N THR A 18 4.65 -0.73 5.47
CA THR A 18 3.67 0.23 4.91
C THR A 18 2.44 0.39 5.78
N ASN A 19 2.13 -0.54 6.69
CA ASN A 19 1.02 -0.38 7.61
C ASN A 19 1.44 0.44 8.84
N ARG A 20 1.03 1.71 8.90
CA ARG A 20 1.29 2.57 10.08
C ARG A 20 0.61 2.11 11.38
N ASN A 21 -0.36 1.21 11.28
CA ASN A 21 -1.07 0.60 12.41
C ASN A 21 -0.68 -0.88 12.59
N LYS A 22 0.56 -1.24 12.23
CA LYS A 22 1.04 -2.64 12.23
C LYS A 22 0.76 -3.36 13.54
N ASN A 23 0.92 -2.67 14.67
CA ASN A 23 0.72 -3.21 16.01
C ASN A 23 -0.72 -3.65 16.28
N ILE A 24 -1.70 -3.03 15.61
CA ILE A 24 -3.10 -3.43 15.71
C ILE A 24 -3.36 -4.65 14.82
N ALA A 25 -2.82 -4.66 13.61
CA ALA A 25 -2.89 -5.82 12.71
C ALA A 25 -2.18 -7.05 13.32
N ASP A 26 -1.01 -6.87 13.92
CA ASP A 26 -0.23 -7.91 14.61
C ASP A 26 -1.08 -8.59 15.70
N LYS A 27 -1.90 -7.82 16.44
CA LYS A 27 -2.81 -8.38 17.46
C LYS A 27 -3.98 -9.16 16.86
N ALA A 28 -4.50 -8.74 15.71
CA ALA A 28 -5.66 -9.37 15.08
C ALA A 28 -5.30 -10.64 14.29
N PHE A 29 -4.14 -10.64 13.63
CA PHE A 29 -3.75 -11.68 12.68
C PHE A 29 -2.48 -12.44 13.08
N GLY A 30 -1.80 -12.05 14.17
CA GLY A 30 -0.49 -12.59 14.56
C GLY A 30 0.68 -12.04 13.73
N HIS A 31 0.39 -11.20 12.74
CA HIS A 31 1.34 -10.56 11.85
C HIS A 31 0.68 -9.32 11.21
N THR A 32 1.49 -8.47 10.60
CA THR A 32 0.99 -7.29 9.91
C THR A 32 0.61 -7.61 8.46
N THR A 33 -0.29 -6.80 7.91
CA THR A 33 -0.52 -6.70 6.47
C THR A 33 0.19 -5.47 5.91
N ALA A 34 0.20 -5.30 4.59
CA ALA A 34 0.53 -4.02 4.00
C ALA A 34 -0.48 -2.92 4.41
N GLY A 35 -0.06 -1.67 4.29
CA GLY A 35 -0.98 -0.53 4.28
C GLY A 35 -1.86 -0.55 3.04
N LEU A 36 -3.17 -0.37 3.21
CA LEU A 36 -4.15 -0.37 2.11
C LEU A 36 -4.94 0.94 2.11
N PHE A 37 -5.15 1.52 0.92
CA PHE A 37 -5.94 2.73 0.71
C PHE A 37 -7.44 2.44 0.85
N GLY A 38 -8.17 3.31 1.55
CA GLY A 38 -9.63 3.27 1.61
C GLY A 38 -10.20 2.02 2.28
N TYR A 39 -9.40 1.35 3.10
CA TYR A 39 -9.78 0.14 3.81
C TYR A 39 -9.76 0.36 5.32
N THR A 40 -10.06 -0.68 6.11
CA THR A 40 -10.15 -0.59 7.58
C THR A 40 -8.92 0.11 8.20
N HIS A 41 -9.14 0.80 9.33
CA HIS A 41 -8.05 1.37 10.12
C HIS A 41 -6.99 0.32 10.53
N LEU A 42 -7.33 -0.97 10.57
CA LEU A 42 -6.38 -2.06 10.80
C LEU A 42 -5.24 -2.09 9.76
N THR A 43 -5.51 -1.71 8.52
CA THR A 43 -4.54 -1.72 7.41
C THR A 43 -3.92 -0.34 7.20
N GLY A 44 -3.70 0.39 8.29
CA GLY A 44 -3.07 1.70 8.31
C GLY A 44 -4.04 2.86 8.15
N GLY A 45 -5.30 2.64 7.75
CA GLY A 45 -6.30 3.71 7.64
C GLY A 45 -5.87 4.83 6.67
N TYR A 46 -5.26 4.46 5.55
CA TYR A 46 -4.94 5.41 4.49
C TYR A 46 -6.23 5.90 3.81
N PRO A 47 -6.35 7.19 3.46
CA PRO A 47 -7.45 7.67 2.63
C PRO A 47 -7.56 6.88 1.32
N GLY A 48 -8.78 6.60 0.86
CA GLY A 48 -9.05 5.90 -0.39
C GLY A 48 -8.80 6.76 -1.62
N GLY A 49 -8.74 6.10 -2.79
CA GLY A 49 -8.55 6.76 -4.09
C GLY A 49 -9.86 7.22 -4.77
N GLN A 50 -11.02 7.03 -4.15
CA GLN A 50 -12.30 7.59 -4.62
C GLN A 50 -12.34 9.10 -4.31
N ALA A 51 -11.46 9.86 -4.95
CA ALA A 51 -11.22 11.27 -4.79
C ALA A 51 -10.47 11.82 -6.01
N GLU A 52 -10.44 13.14 -6.17
CA GLU A 52 -9.68 13.78 -7.26
C GLU A 52 -8.16 13.67 -7.09
N TYR A 53 -7.69 13.53 -5.85
CA TYR A 53 -6.27 13.40 -5.53
C TYR A 53 -6.04 12.34 -4.46
N VAL A 54 -4.94 11.60 -4.57
CA VAL A 54 -4.51 10.61 -3.58
C VAL A 54 -3.04 10.80 -3.25
N ARG A 55 -2.71 10.77 -1.95
CA ARG A 55 -1.32 10.76 -1.49
C ARG A 55 -0.80 9.33 -1.46
N VAL A 56 0.18 9.02 -2.31
CA VAL A 56 0.82 7.70 -2.33
C VAL A 56 2.16 7.71 -1.59
N PRO A 57 2.29 7.02 -0.44
CA PRO A 57 3.58 6.82 0.23
C PRO A 57 4.44 5.79 -0.50
N PHE A 58 5.77 5.84 -0.30
CA PHE A 58 6.74 4.93 -0.94
C PHE A 58 6.67 4.93 -2.46
N ALA A 59 6.39 6.11 -3.05
CA ALA A 59 6.09 6.28 -4.47
C ALA A 59 7.14 5.69 -5.42
N ASP A 60 8.41 5.73 -5.02
CA ASP A 60 9.54 5.20 -5.80
C ASP A 60 9.45 3.69 -6.08
N ALA A 61 8.68 2.94 -5.27
CA ALA A 61 8.59 1.49 -5.34
C ALA A 61 7.17 0.95 -5.58
N THR A 62 6.14 1.80 -5.59
CA THR A 62 4.73 1.37 -5.60
C THR A 62 4.02 1.58 -6.93
N HIS A 63 4.46 2.54 -7.75
CA HIS A 63 3.77 2.89 -8.98
C HIS A 63 4.28 2.09 -10.18
N ILE A 64 3.36 1.76 -11.08
CA ILE A 64 3.67 1.35 -12.44
C ILE A 64 3.47 2.59 -13.31
N LYS A 65 4.53 3.06 -13.96
CA LYS A 65 4.45 4.20 -14.86
C LYS A 65 3.61 3.82 -16.07
N VAL A 66 2.52 4.54 -16.30
CA VAL A 66 1.66 4.34 -17.47
C VAL A 66 2.45 4.69 -18.74
N PRO A 67 2.42 3.86 -19.79
CA PRO A 67 3.05 4.17 -21.07
C PRO A 67 2.53 5.47 -21.67
N VAL A 68 3.39 6.16 -22.42
CA VAL A 68 2.99 7.35 -23.17
C VAL A 68 2.07 6.94 -24.33
N GLY A 69 1.05 7.75 -24.60
CA GLY A 69 0.15 7.58 -25.76
C GLY A 69 -1.17 6.88 -25.46
N LEU A 70 -1.43 6.51 -24.22
CA LEU A 70 -2.76 6.15 -23.74
C LEU A 70 -3.50 7.43 -23.31
N SER A 71 -4.79 7.55 -23.65
CA SER A 71 -5.64 8.61 -23.12
C SER A 71 -6.14 8.27 -21.72
N ASP A 72 -6.50 9.28 -20.94
CA ASP A 72 -7.00 9.11 -19.57
C ASP A 72 -8.31 8.30 -19.49
N GLU A 73 -9.13 8.28 -20.55
CA GLU A 73 -10.45 7.65 -20.60
C GLU A 73 -10.50 6.27 -21.30
N GLN A 74 -9.35 5.69 -21.67
CA GLN A 74 -9.27 4.36 -22.31
C GLN A 74 -9.30 3.22 -21.29
#